data_AF-A0A3A4V4H7-F1
#
_entry.id   AF-A0A3A4V4H7-F1
#
_cell.length_a   1.000
_cell.length_b   1.000
_cell.length_c   1.000
_cell.angle_alpha   90.00
_cell.angle_beta   90.00
_cell.angle_gamma   90.00
#
_symmetry.space_group_name_H-M   'P 1'
#
loop_
_entity.id
_entity.type
_entity.pdbx_description
1 polymer ?
#
loop_
_entity_poly.entity_id
_entity_poly.type
_entity_poly.pdbx_seq_one_letter_code
_entity_poly.pdbx_strand_id
1 'polypeptide(L)'
;MNSCPFCDKEIDAKDIVCPHCEKSIVDAPTAVIDKPLLEDEQKKVEEPFKELQKVPLYRRPVFYAALIITVIITVLAGAGIGTFYYLKVSRQSSFKQKIKSVWLDVSQQSKAFSQTTQATSNSAELKNISDEASTLYELVTRKQTEVATLETPTDYEYVQNNLAYALSKYSDYLMAVRILLNKSAASVSSKDFRALDSSAEEAQTAIDNFLGSVSFIRSDMPDDVFEASKKIEPIMKAAQKQTQVEQVEALKKQQETDKQEATKTVTDFMQARIQDNFVAMRRYLTANENKYFDPEAEKKAQGNSYPVDFKVTNVAYDVKGNTFTIDGDETVKDYQGHPQTIRWRFKVVKSQTVWLIDKRELIK
;
A
#
# COMPACT_ATOMS: atom_id res chain seq x y z
N MET A 1 25.17 51.44 -29.01
CA MET A 1 25.03 49.98 -28.90
C MET A 1 24.86 49.46 -30.31
N ASN A 2 25.74 48.57 -30.75
CA ASN A 2 25.63 47.97 -32.08
C ASN A 2 24.70 46.75 -31.95
N SER A 3 23.72 46.62 -32.85
CA SER A 3 22.85 45.44 -32.93
C SER A 3 23.16 44.66 -34.21
N CYS A 4 23.00 43.33 -34.15
CA CYS A 4 23.23 42.47 -35.30
C CYS A 4 22.13 42.70 -36.36
N PRO A 5 22.48 43.00 -37.63
CA PRO A 5 21.49 43.27 -38.69
C PRO A 5 20.66 42.05 -39.10
N PHE A 6 20.98 40.85 -38.62
CA PHE A 6 20.25 39.61 -38.94
C PHE A 6 19.31 39.14 -37.83
N CYS A 7 19.45 39.63 -36.60
CA CYS A 7 18.65 39.16 -35.46
C CYS A 7 18.34 40.23 -34.41
N ASP A 8 18.74 41.49 -34.63
CA ASP A 8 18.50 42.66 -33.78
C ASP A 8 18.98 42.57 -32.32
N LYS A 9 19.78 41.55 -31.98
CA LYS A 9 20.41 41.44 -30.66
C LYS A 9 21.67 42.30 -30.58
N GLU A 10 21.90 42.88 -29.40
CA GLU A 10 23.10 43.66 -29.13
C GLU A 10 24.37 42.81 -29.31
N ILE A 11 25.39 43.42 -29.92
CA ILE A 11 26.70 42.83 -30.18
C ILE A 11 27.79 43.81 -29.80
N ASP A 12 28.95 43.27 -29.44
CA ASP A 12 30.13 44.09 -29.18
C ASP A 12 30.76 44.54 -30.51
N ALA A 13 31.31 45.76 -30.55
CA ALA A 13 31.85 46.37 -31.77
C ALA A 13 33.06 45.63 -32.37
N LYS A 14 33.58 44.61 -31.69
CA LYS A 14 34.74 43.80 -32.10
C LYS A 14 34.37 42.42 -32.64
N ASP A 15 33.09 42.04 -32.59
CA ASP A 15 32.64 40.72 -33.01
C ASP A 15 32.50 40.63 -34.53
N ILE A 16 33.28 39.75 -35.16
CA ILE A 16 33.27 39.49 -36.61
C ILE A 16 32.10 38.54 -37.00
N VAL A 17 31.59 37.79 -36.01
CA VAL A 17 30.49 36.83 -36.13
C VAL A 17 29.55 37.03 -34.95
N CYS A 18 28.25 37.07 -35.21
CA CYS A 18 27.27 37.27 -34.14
C CYS A 18 27.19 36.02 -33.23
N PRO A 19 27.40 36.15 -31.91
CA PRO A 19 27.39 35.01 -30.98
C PRO A 19 26.00 34.38 -30.79
N HIS A 20 24.93 35.04 -31.26
CA HIS A 20 23.57 34.56 -31.08
C HIS A 20 22.98 33.85 -32.31
N CYS A 21 23.49 34.14 -33.51
CA CYS A 21 22.97 33.55 -34.75
C CYS A 21 24.06 32.99 -35.67
N GLU A 22 25.33 33.07 -35.25
CA GLU A 22 26.51 32.54 -35.94
C GLU A 22 26.73 33.09 -37.37
N LYS A 23 26.03 34.16 -37.76
CA LYS A 23 26.21 34.84 -39.05
C LYS A 23 27.32 35.89 -38.96
N SER A 24 28.16 35.94 -40.00
CA SER A 24 29.21 36.96 -40.13
C SER A 24 28.60 38.33 -40.39
N ILE A 25 29.15 39.35 -39.72
CA ILE A 25 28.59 40.72 -39.68
C ILE A 25 29.40 41.69 -40.56
N VAL A 26 30.37 41.19 -41.32
CA VAL A 26 31.26 42.00 -42.16
C VAL A 26 30.79 41.92 -43.62
N ASP A 27 30.08 42.95 -44.05
CA ASP A 27 29.88 43.23 -45.47
C ASP A 27 31.12 43.95 -46.03
N ALA A 28 31.80 43.36 -47.01
CA ALA A 28 32.83 44.04 -47.79
C ALA A 28 32.19 44.82 -48.95
N PRO A 29 32.52 46.11 -49.15
CA PRO A 29 32.89 46.55 -50.51
C PRO A 29 34.00 47.63 -50.60
N THR A 30 34.85 47.43 -51.60
CA THR A 30 35.58 48.36 -52.51
C THR A 30 35.56 49.89 -52.32
N ALA A 31 36.75 50.52 -52.40
CA ALA A 31 37.12 51.61 -53.35
C ALA A 31 38.60 52.01 -53.09
N VAL A 32 39.59 51.95 -54.01
CA VAL A 32 39.80 52.62 -55.33
C VAL A 32 40.49 53.99 -55.21
N ILE A 33 41.72 54.02 -55.77
CA ILE A 33 42.48 55.11 -56.41
C ILE A 33 43.18 56.17 -55.53
N ASP A 34 44.51 56.19 -55.61
CA ASP A 34 45.23 57.37 -56.12
C ASP A 34 46.55 56.99 -56.82
N LYS A 35 46.70 57.53 -58.02
CA LYS A 35 47.86 57.63 -58.94
C LYS A 35 47.55 58.86 -59.81
N PRO A 36 48.48 59.52 -60.54
CA PRO A 36 49.86 59.14 -60.88
C PRO A 36 50.87 60.32 -60.92
N LEU A 37 52.13 60.06 -61.32
CA LEU A 37 52.95 60.85 -62.28
C LEU A 37 54.28 60.04 -62.49
N LEU A 38 54.54 59.43 -63.67
CA LEU A 38 55.33 59.96 -64.82
C LEU A 38 56.72 60.45 -64.36
N GLU A 39 57.87 59.89 -64.74
CA GLU A 39 58.42 59.67 -66.09
C GLU A 39 59.55 58.61 -66.11
N ASP A 40 59.93 58.25 -67.34
CA ASP A 40 61.06 57.45 -67.84
C ASP A 40 62.41 57.55 -67.10
N GLU A 41 63.14 56.44 -66.99
CA GLU A 41 64.36 56.24 -67.78
C GLU A 41 65.00 54.85 -67.61
N GLN A 42 65.59 54.43 -68.73
CA GLN A 42 66.32 53.21 -69.04
C GLN A 42 67.41 52.77 -68.03
N LYS A 43 67.53 51.46 -67.78
CA LYS A 43 68.78 50.71 -68.11
C LYS A 43 68.67 49.19 -67.98
N LYS A 44 69.01 48.56 -69.10
CA LYS A 44 69.38 47.16 -69.34
C LYS A 44 70.54 46.73 -68.43
N VAL A 45 70.43 45.57 -67.76
CA VAL A 45 71.53 44.59 -67.59
C VAL A 45 70.93 43.17 -67.59
N GLU A 46 71.37 42.38 -68.57
CA GLU A 46 71.17 40.93 -68.72
C GLU A 46 71.85 40.14 -67.59
N GLU A 47 71.13 39.18 -66.99
CA GLU A 47 71.45 37.73 -66.93
C GLU A 47 71.96 37.25 -65.55
N PRO A 48 71.90 35.94 -65.20
CA PRO A 48 71.23 34.81 -65.85
C PRO A 48 70.36 33.96 -64.88
N PHE A 49 69.62 33.03 -65.48
CA PHE A 49 69.00 31.84 -64.89
C PHE A 49 69.73 31.25 -63.67
N LYS A 50 69.02 31.09 -62.55
CA LYS A 50 69.27 30.02 -61.59
C LYS A 50 68.05 29.10 -61.56
N GLU A 51 68.22 27.92 -62.15
CA GLU A 51 67.34 26.78 -61.95
C GLU A 51 67.09 26.57 -60.46
N LEU A 52 65.82 26.63 -60.04
CA LEU A 52 65.39 26.07 -58.77
C LEU A 52 65.59 24.55 -58.84
N GLN A 53 66.75 24.06 -58.38
CA GLN A 53 66.85 22.69 -57.92
C GLN A 53 65.84 22.52 -56.78
N LYS A 54 64.68 21.94 -57.09
CA LYS A 54 63.72 21.47 -56.11
C LYS A 54 64.40 20.39 -55.28
N VAL A 55 65.07 20.78 -54.19
CA VAL A 55 65.50 19.86 -53.14
C VAL A 55 64.24 19.08 -52.74
N PRO A 56 64.21 17.76 -52.92
CA PRO A 56 62.97 17.01 -52.73
C PRO A 56 62.51 17.16 -51.28
N LEU A 57 61.19 17.30 -51.08
CA LEU A 57 60.56 17.71 -49.81
C LEU A 57 61.09 16.94 -48.58
N TYR A 58 61.43 15.66 -48.75
CA TYR A 58 61.98 14.81 -47.68
C TYR A 58 63.38 15.19 -47.17
N ARG A 59 64.11 16.10 -47.83
CA ARG A 59 65.42 16.59 -47.34
C ARG A 59 65.31 17.89 -46.53
N ARG A 60 64.12 18.47 -46.37
CA ARG A 60 63.91 19.69 -45.58
C ARG A 60 63.62 19.32 -44.12
N PRO A 61 64.28 19.93 -43.12
CA PRO A 61 64.02 19.62 -41.70
C PRO A 61 62.57 19.88 -41.28
N VAL A 62 61.89 20.82 -41.96
CA VAL A 62 60.47 21.12 -41.76
C VAL A 62 59.56 19.95 -42.17
N PHE A 63 59.96 19.13 -43.15
CA PHE A 63 59.18 17.94 -43.55
C PHE A 63 59.22 16.86 -42.46
N TYR A 64 60.38 16.62 -41.85
CA TYR A 64 60.50 15.72 -40.71
C TYR A 64 59.78 16.26 -39.46
N ALA A 65 59.84 17.58 -39.21
CA ALA A 65 59.09 18.19 -38.12
C ALA A 65 57.56 18.03 -38.30
N ALA A 66 57.04 18.29 -39.51
CA ALA A 66 55.63 18.07 -39.82
C ALA A 66 55.23 16.60 -39.69
N LEU A 67 56.05 15.67 -40.20
CA LEU A 67 55.78 14.24 -40.14
C LEU A 67 55.81 13.71 -38.69
N ILE A 68 56.76 14.17 -37.87
CA ILE A 68 56.81 13.84 -36.44
C ILE A 68 55.58 14.39 -35.72
N ILE A 69 55.16 15.63 -35.99
CA ILE A 69 53.95 16.21 -35.40
C ILE A 69 52.71 15.40 -35.81
N THR A 70 52.57 15.02 -37.09
CA THR A 70 51.45 14.18 -37.54
C THR A 70 51.45 12.80 -36.88
N VAL A 71 52.63 12.17 -36.73
CA VAL A 71 52.76 10.89 -36.01
C VAL A 71 52.37 11.06 -34.53
N ILE A 72 52.82 12.12 -33.86
CA ILE A 72 52.46 12.42 -32.47
C ILE A 72 50.94 12.64 -32.34
N ILE A 73 50.32 13.44 -33.22
CA ILE A 73 48.86 13.66 -33.22
C ILE A 73 48.12 12.35 -33.45
N THR A 74 48.59 11.49 -34.35
CA THR A 74 47.94 10.21 -34.67
C THR A 74 48.05 9.23 -33.49
N VAL A 75 49.20 9.18 -32.81
CA VAL A 75 49.40 8.35 -31.61
C VAL A 75 48.56 8.88 -30.44
N LEU A 76 48.51 10.20 -30.22
CA LEU A 76 47.69 10.82 -29.19
C LEU A 76 46.18 10.64 -29.47
N ALA A 77 45.75 10.75 -30.73
CA ALA A 77 44.38 10.48 -31.14
C ALA A 77 44.01 9.00 -30.95
N GLY A 78 44.89 8.07 -31.34
CA GLY A 78 44.69 6.65 -31.11
C GLY A 78 44.62 6.27 -29.62
N ALA A 79 45.49 6.86 -28.79
CA ALA A 79 45.49 6.69 -27.34
C ALA A 79 44.24 7.32 -26.68
N GLY A 80 43.79 8.48 -27.17
CA GLY A 80 42.55 9.14 -26.73
C GLY A 80 41.31 8.31 -27.05
N ILE A 81 41.21 7.78 -28.27
CA ILE A 81 40.11 6.89 -28.68
C ILE A 81 40.12 5.58 -27.87
N GLY A 82 41.30 4.97 -27.66
CA GLY A 82 41.45 3.76 -26.86
C GLY A 82 41.06 3.97 -25.39
N THR A 83 41.45 5.09 -24.79
CA THR A 83 41.11 5.44 -23.41
C THR A 83 39.62 5.74 -23.27
N PHE A 84 39.02 6.46 -24.22
CA PHE A 84 37.58 6.70 -24.26
C PHE A 84 36.77 5.41 -24.38
N TYR A 85 37.19 4.49 -25.25
CA TYR A 85 36.54 3.18 -25.42
C TYR A 85 36.66 2.32 -24.15
N TYR A 86 37.85 2.29 -23.53
CA TYR A 86 38.07 1.59 -22.27
C TYR A 86 37.20 2.16 -21.13
N LEU A 87 37.13 3.48 -20.99
CA LEU A 87 36.27 4.15 -20.01
C LEU A 87 34.78 3.88 -20.26
N LYS A 88 34.33 3.91 -21.52
CA LYS A 88 32.95 3.59 -21.89
C LYS A 88 32.58 2.15 -21.53
N VAL A 89 33.43 1.18 -21.88
CA VAL A 89 33.22 -0.25 -21.58
C VAL A 89 33.27 -0.51 -20.07
N SER A 90 34.20 0.12 -19.35
CA SER A 90 34.32 0.00 -17.89
C SER A 90 33.08 0.53 -17.17
N ARG A 91 32.57 1.71 -17.56
CA ARG A 91 31.33 2.29 -17.03
C ARG A 91 30.10 1.40 -17.29
N GLN A 92 29.96 0.87 -18.52
CA GLN A 92 28.87 -0.06 -18.86
C GLN A 92 28.95 -1.36 -18.06
N SER A 93 30.14 -1.92 -17.87
CA SER A 93 30.34 -3.14 -17.08
C SER A 93 29.96 -2.91 -15.61
N SER A 94 30.43 -1.81 -15.01
CA SER A 94 30.10 -1.45 -13.63
C SER A 94 28.59 -1.24 -13.43
N PHE A 95 27.94 -0.53 -14.35
CA PHE A 95 26.49 -0.32 -14.33
C PHE A 95 25.74 -1.66 -14.36
N LYS A 96 26.06 -2.56 -15.30
CA LYS A 96 25.43 -3.89 -15.39
C LYS A 96 25.61 -4.70 -14.11
N GLN A 97 26.79 -4.66 -13.50
CA GLN A 97 27.06 -5.35 -12.24
C GLN A 97 26.20 -4.80 -11.10
N LYS A 98 26.06 -3.47 -10.99
CA LYS A 98 25.21 -2.83 -9.96
C LYS A 98 23.73 -3.19 -10.16
N ILE A 99 23.20 -3.05 -11.37
CA ILE A 99 21.82 -3.43 -11.70
C ILE A 99 21.57 -4.91 -11.37
N LYS A 100 22.49 -5.80 -11.76
CA LYS A 100 22.40 -7.22 -11.44
C LYS A 100 22.44 -7.47 -9.93
N SER A 101 23.29 -6.78 -9.19
CA SER A 101 23.36 -6.90 -7.73
C SER A 101 22.07 -6.47 -7.06
N VAL A 102 21.53 -5.31 -7.46
CA VAL A 102 20.24 -4.82 -6.96
C VAL A 102 19.15 -5.85 -7.19
N TRP A 103 19.06 -6.38 -8.41
CA TRP A 103 18.07 -7.38 -8.76
C TRP A 103 18.22 -8.69 -7.97
N LEU A 104 19.46 -9.18 -7.80
CA LEU A 104 19.72 -10.39 -7.04
C LEU A 104 19.30 -10.26 -5.57
N ASP A 105 19.60 -9.12 -4.93
CA ASP A 105 19.18 -8.85 -3.56
C ASP A 105 17.64 -8.90 -3.43
N VAL A 106 16.94 -8.24 -4.37
CA VAL A 106 15.47 -8.20 -4.39
C VAL A 106 14.88 -9.58 -4.65
N SER A 107 15.37 -10.31 -5.65
CA SER A 107 14.90 -11.66 -5.99
C SER A 107 15.14 -12.64 -4.83
N GLN A 108 16.30 -12.59 -4.18
CA GLN A 108 16.62 -13.46 -3.05
C GLN A 108 15.70 -13.21 -1.85
N GLN A 109 15.44 -11.95 -1.49
CA GLN A 109 14.51 -11.64 -0.41
C GLN A 109 13.05 -11.95 -0.79
N SER A 110 12.69 -11.79 -2.06
CA SER A 110 11.38 -12.19 -2.59
C SER A 110 11.13 -13.69 -2.46
N LYS A 111 12.19 -14.50 -2.60
CA LYS A 111 12.13 -15.93 -2.34
C LYS A 111 11.84 -16.25 -0.87
N ALA A 112 12.45 -15.52 0.07
CA ALA A 112 12.15 -15.68 1.49
C ALA A 112 10.68 -15.32 1.79
N PHE A 113 10.19 -14.21 1.24
CA PHE A 113 8.78 -13.82 1.35
C PHE A 113 7.82 -14.86 0.78
N SER A 114 8.11 -15.39 -0.42
CA SER A 114 7.31 -16.47 -1.01
C SER A 114 7.32 -17.73 -0.13
N GLN A 115 8.49 -18.15 0.37
CA GLN A 115 8.61 -19.29 1.27
C GLN A 115 7.80 -19.11 2.56
N THR A 116 7.87 -17.93 3.20
CA THR A 116 7.08 -17.60 4.39
C THR A 116 5.58 -17.63 4.10
N THR A 117 5.18 -17.08 2.95
CA THR A 117 3.78 -17.07 2.49
C THR A 117 3.25 -18.49 2.26
N GLN A 118 4.06 -19.36 1.64
CA GLN A 118 3.69 -20.75 1.37
C GLN A 118 3.67 -21.62 2.63
N ALA A 119 4.56 -21.35 3.60
CA ALA A 119 4.64 -22.08 4.86
C ALA A 119 3.53 -21.71 5.87
N THR A 120 2.92 -20.52 5.70
CA THR A 120 1.87 -20.03 6.59
C THR A 120 0.59 -20.84 6.43
N SER A 121 0.07 -21.36 7.55
CA SER A 121 -1.04 -22.33 7.57
C SER A 121 -2.29 -21.83 8.30
N ASN A 122 -2.13 -20.85 9.18
CA ASN A 122 -3.19 -20.38 10.07
C ASN A 122 -3.13 -18.86 10.31
N SER A 123 -4.16 -18.32 10.95
CA SER A 123 -4.32 -16.88 11.13
C SER A 123 -3.30 -16.25 12.08
N ALA A 124 -2.75 -17.01 13.04
CA ALA A 124 -1.73 -16.51 13.95
C ALA A 124 -0.38 -16.28 13.24
N GLU A 125 -0.10 -17.10 12.23
CA GLU A 125 1.13 -17.03 11.42
C GLU A 125 1.08 -15.93 10.35
N LEU A 126 -0.08 -15.35 10.04
CA LEU A 126 -0.20 -14.26 9.06
C LEU A 126 0.68 -13.04 9.40
N LYS A 127 0.99 -12.85 10.68
CA LYS A 127 1.95 -11.83 11.11
C LYS A 127 3.33 -12.04 10.49
N ASN A 128 3.78 -13.28 10.31
CA ASN A 128 5.08 -13.58 9.69
C ASN A 128 5.11 -13.10 8.23
N ILE A 129 4.02 -13.26 7.49
CA ILE A 129 3.89 -12.71 6.13
C ILE A 129 3.98 -11.18 6.16
N SER A 130 3.30 -10.54 7.11
CA SER A 130 3.32 -9.07 7.25
C SER A 130 4.70 -8.52 7.59
N ASP A 131 5.42 -9.16 8.50
CA ASP A 131 6.76 -8.77 8.92
C ASP A 131 7.77 -8.96 7.77
N GLU A 132 7.64 -10.07 7.03
CA GLU A 132 8.47 -10.36 5.87
C GLU A 132 8.17 -9.41 4.70
N ALA A 133 6.89 -9.12 4.42
CA ALA A 133 6.48 -8.12 3.44
C ALA A 133 7.01 -6.72 3.80
N SER A 134 7.06 -6.37 5.09
CA SER A 134 7.60 -5.09 5.56
C SER A 134 9.11 -5.01 5.33
N THR A 135 9.84 -6.07 5.68
CA THR A 135 11.29 -6.17 5.46
C THR A 135 11.62 -6.06 3.97
N LEU A 136 10.86 -6.77 3.13
CA LEU A 136 11.03 -6.74 1.68
C LEU A 136 10.66 -5.38 1.08
N TYR A 137 9.58 -4.75 1.55
CA TYR A 137 9.18 -3.39 1.15
C TYR A 137 10.28 -2.36 1.42
N GLU A 138 10.89 -2.41 2.60
CA GLU A 138 12.01 -1.52 2.96
C GLU A 138 13.24 -1.76 2.09
N LEU A 139 13.57 -3.02 1.82
CA LEU A 139 14.65 -3.38 0.89
C LEU A 139 14.37 -2.83 -0.51
N VAL A 140 13.18 -3.08 -1.07
CA VAL A 140 12.79 -2.66 -2.43
C VAL A 140 12.83 -1.14 -2.55
N THR A 141 12.30 -0.40 -1.56
CA THR A 141 12.33 1.06 -1.54
C THR A 141 13.76 1.62 -1.47
N ARG A 142 14.62 1.00 -0.64
CA ARG A 142 16.05 1.36 -0.57
C ARG A 142 16.73 1.12 -1.91
N LYS A 143 16.47 -0.03 -2.54
CA LYS A 143 17.04 -0.39 -3.84
C LYS A 143 16.52 0.46 -4.99
N GLN A 144 15.27 0.89 -4.94
CA GLN A 144 14.72 1.87 -5.88
C GLN A 144 15.49 3.19 -5.81
N THR A 145 15.78 3.66 -4.60
CA THR A 145 16.58 4.88 -4.37
C THR A 145 18.03 4.69 -4.86
N GLU A 146 18.62 3.51 -4.61
CA GLU A 146 19.95 3.16 -5.13
C GLU A 146 19.97 3.23 -6.66
N VAL A 147 18.99 2.62 -7.33
CA VAL A 147 18.86 2.64 -8.79
C VAL A 147 18.68 4.05 -9.33
N ALA A 148 17.86 4.88 -8.69
CA ALA A 148 17.61 6.27 -9.12
C ALA A 148 18.85 7.15 -9.06
N THR A 149 19.85 6.81 -8.23
CA THR A 149 21.08 7.59 -8.04
C THR A 149 22.31 7.00 -8.75
N LEU A 150 22.13 5.92 -9.53
CA LEU A 150 23.22 5.32 -10.31
C LEU A 150 23.71 6.27 -11.41
N GLU A 151 25.04 6.36 -11.57
CA GLU A 151 25.63 6.95 -12.76
C GLU A 151 25.34 6.04 -13.96
N THR A 152 24.46 6.48 -14.85
CA THR A 152 23.95 5.67 -15.95
C THR A 152 24.58 6.08 -17.29
N PRO A 153 25.18 5.13 -18.02
CA PRO A 153 25.57 5.38 -19.40
C PRO A 153 24.33 5.66 -20.26
N THR A 154 24.41 6.60 -21.21
CA THR A 154 23.28 7.01 -22.08
C THR A 154 22.59 5.83 -22.76
N ASP A 155 23.36 4.82 -23.19
CA ASP A 155 22.84 3.60 -23.83
C ASP A 155 22.00 2.70 -22.88
N TYR A 156 21.94 3.01 -21.58
CA TYR A 156 21.29 2.20 -20.51
C TYR A 156 20.26 2.97 -19.67
N GLU A 157 19.92 4.22 -20.01
CA GLU A 157 18.90 5.00 -19.28
C GLU A 157 17.54 4.29 -19.24
N TYR A 158 17.15 3.65 -20.34
CA TYR A 158 15.92 2.85 -20.41
C TYR A 158 15.92 1.68 -19.41
N VAL A 159 17.07 1.01 -19.22
CA VAL A 159 17.21 -0.10 -18.27
C VAL A 159 17.05 0.38 -16.83
N GLN A 160 17.65 1.52 -16.49
CA GLN A 160 17.49 2.13 -15.16
C GLN A 160 16.04 2.50 -14.90
N ASN A 161 15.37 3.16 -15.86
CA ASN A 161 13.98 3.59 -15.73
C ASN A 161 13.03 2.39 -15.58
N ASN A 162 13.22 1.34 -16.38
CA ASN A 162 12.42 0.12 -16.27
C ASN A 162 12.60 -0.57 -14.92
N LEU A 163 13.84 -0.68 -14.41
CA LEU A 163 14.06 -1.25 -13.09
C LEU A 163 13.43 -0.40 -11.98
N ALA A 164 13.59 0.92 -12.04
CA ALA A 164 12.99 1.82 -11.06
C ALA A 164 11.47 1.71 -11.04
N TYR A 165 10.85 1.60 -12.22
CA TYR A 165 9.40 1.37 -12.37
C TYR A 165 8.97 0.01 -11.81
N ALA A 166 9.69 -1.06 -12.16
CA ALA A 166 9.44 -2.41 -11.65
C ALA A 166 9.52 -2.47 -10.11
N LEU A 167 10.57 -1.88 -9.52
CA LEU A 167 10.72 -1.79 -8.07
C LEU A 167 9.60 -0.95 -7.42
N SER A 168 9.17 0.13 -8.07
CA SER A 168 8.03 0.94 -7.60
C SER A 168 6.75 0.11 -7.54
N LYS A 169 6.39 -0.58 -8.63
CA LYS A 169 5.18 -1.41 -8.69
C LYS A 169 5.24 -2.57 -7.71
N TYR A 170 6.42 -3.16 -7.52
CA TYR A 170 6.60 -4.19 -6.53
C TYR A 170 6.46 -3.68 -5.09
N SER A 171 6.97 -2.47 -4.81
CA SER A 171 6.76 -1.77 -3.54
C SER A 171 5.26 -1.53 -3.26
N ASP A 172 4.50 -1.09 -4.27
CA ASP A 172 3.05 -0.89 -4.18
C ASP A 172 2.32 -2.20 -3.84
N TYR A 173 2.69 -3.30 -4.50
CA TYR A 173 2.17 -4.64 -4.19
C TYR A 173 2.46 -5.06 -2.75
N LEU A 174 3.70 -4.94 -2.29
CA LEU A 174 4.09 -5.29 -0.92
C LEU A 174 3.35 -4.42 0.12
N MET A 175 3.13 -3.14 -0.19
CA MET A 175 2.30 -2.26 0.64
C MET A 175 0.84 -2.74 0.67
N ALA A 176 0.27 -3.17 -0.46
CA ALA A 176 -1.08 -3.74 -0.50
C ALA A 176 -1.19 -5.00 0.36
N VAL A 177 -0.20 -5.90 0.33
CA VAL A 177 -0.12 -7.07 1.23
C VAL A 177 -0.15 -6.62 2.70
N ARG A 178 0.69 -5.65 3.07
CA ARG A 178 0.77 -5.13 4.46
C ARG A 178 -0.56 -4.52 4.91
N ILE A 179 -1.18 -3.70 4.06
CA ILE A 179 -2.47 -3.07 4.36
C ILE A 179 -3.55 -4.14 4.56
N LEU A 180 -3.58 -5.19 3.74
CA LEU A 180 -4.52 -6.29 3.89
C LEU A 180 -4.31 -7.03 5.22
N LEU A 181 -3.07 -7.36 5.56
CA LEU A 181 -2.74 -8.14 6.76
C LEU A 181 -2.92 -7.34 8.07
N ASN A 182 -2.89 -6.00 8.01
CA ASN A 182 -3.19 -5.14 9.15
C ASN A 182 -4.70 -5.01 9.44
N LYS A 183 -5.57 -5.47 8.54
CA LYS A 183 -7.02 -5.49 8.78
C LYS A 183 -7.40 -6.67 9.66
N SER A 184 -8.46 -6.50 10.46
CA SER A 184 -9.06 -7.64 11.15
C SER A 184 -9.75 -8.55 10.14
N ALA A 185 -9.70 -9.88 10.34
CA ALA A 185 -10.37 -10.84 9.45
C ALA A 185 -11.87 -10.55 9.25
N ALA A 186 -12.53 -9.97 10.27
CA ALA A 186 -13.93 -9.55 10.20
C ALA A 186 -14.20 -8.37 9.23
N SER A 187 -13.18 -7.54 8.97
CA SER A 187 -13.26 -6.33 8.14
C SER A 187 -12.76 -6.50 6.71
N VAL A 188 -12.11 -7.62 6.41
CA VAL A 188 -11.60 -7.93 5.07
C VAL A 188 -12.74 -8.38 4.16
N SER A 189 -12.73 -7.90 2.92
CA SER A 189 -13.72 -8.18 1.89
C SER A 189 -13.09 -8.74 0.61
N SER A 190 -13.92 -9.31 -0.28
CA SER A 190 -13.45 -9.73 -1.60
C SER A 190 -12.87 -8.60 -2.45
N LYS A 191 -13.23 -7.34 -2.17
CA LYS A 191 -12.65 -6.18 -2.87
C LYS A 191 -11.18 -5.98 -2.50
N ASP A 192 -10.81 -6.29 -1.26
CA ASP A 192 -9.44 -6.17 -0.79
C ASP A 192 -8.52 -7.18 -1.48
N PHE A 193 -8.98 -8.43 -1.65
CA PHE A 193 -8.25 -9.45 -2.39
C PHE A 193 -8.12 -9.11 -3.88
N ARG A 194 -9.19 -8.61 -4.52
CA ARG A 194 -9.11 -8.13 -5.92
C ARG A 194 -8.12 -6.98 -6.10
N ALA A 195 -8.04 -6.07 -5.13
CA ALA A 195 -7.07 -4.98 -5.16
C ALA A 195 -5.64 -5.50 -5.01
N LEU A 196 -5.43 -6.53 -4.18
CA LEU A 196 -4.14 -7.20 -4.05
C LEU A 196 -3.76 -7.96 -5.34
N ASP A 197 -4.69 -8.68 -5.96
CA ASP A 197 -4.46 -9.37 -7.24
C ASP A 197 -4.07 -8.38 -8.34
N SER A 198 -4.80 -7.26 -8.43
CA SER A 198 -4.51 -6.20 -9.40
C SER A 198 -3.11 -5.59 -9.20
N SER A 199 -2.69 -5.35 -7.95
CA SER A 199 -1.34 -4.82 -7.71
C SER A 199 -0.25 -5.86 -7.96
N ALA A 200 -0.54 -7.14 -7.72
CA ALA A 200 0.34 -8.25 -8.06
C ALA A 200 0.55 -8.36 -9.57
N GLU A 201 -0.52 -8.30 -10.38
CA GLU A 201 -0.46 -8.32 -11.84
C GLU A 201 0.33 -7.12 -12.41
N GLU A 202 0.10 -5.92 -11.87
CA GLU A 202 0.86 -4.73 -12.27
C GLU A 202 2.35 -4.86 -11.95
N ALA A 203 2.69 -5.37 -10.76
CA ALA A 203 4.07 -5.60 -10.34
C ALA A 203 4.76 -6.66 -11.21
N GLN A 204 4.10 -7.79 -11.44
CA GLN A 204 4.59 -8.87 -12.30
C GLN A 204 4.86 -8.36 -13.71
N THR A 205 3.89 -7.67 -14.32
CA THR A 205 4.03 -7.11 -15.67
C THR A 205 5.20 -6.13 -15.76
N ALA A 206 5.38 -5.26 -14.75
CA ALA A 206 6.49 -4.31 -14.73
C ALA A 206 7.86 -5.01 -14.61
N ILE A 207 7.92 -6.07 -13.80
CA ILE A 207 9.12 -6.90 -13.62
C ILE A 207 9.46 -7.68 -14.89
N ASP A 208 8.48 -8.30 -15.53
CA ASP A 208 8.66 -9.04 -16.79
C ASP A 208 9.15 -8.13 -17.91
N ASN A 209 8.60 -6.92 -18.01
CA ASN A 209 9.07 -5.90 -18.95
C ASN A 209 10.53 -5.48 -18.68
N PHE A 210 10.92 -5.33 -17.41
CA PHE A 210 12.30 -5.07 -17.05
C PHE A 210 13.21 -6.24 -17.48
N LEU A 211 12.88 -7.48 -17.08
CA LEU A 211 13.67 -8.67 -17.41
C LEU A 211 13.78 -8.90 -18.92
N GLY A 212 12.71 -8.67 -19.68
CA GLY A 212 12.71 -8.71 -21.14
C GLY A 212 13.64 -7.68 -21.78
N SER A 213 13.96 -6.59 -21.09
CA SER A 213 14.88 -5.54 -21.57
C SER A 213 16.36 -5.78 -21.21
N VAL A 214 16.69 -6.80 -20.41
CA VAL A 214 18.05 -7.02 -19.89
C VAL A 214 18.58 -8.44 -20.09
N SER A 215 19.38 -8.65 -21.15
CA SER A 215 19.98 -9.97 -21.45
C SER A 215 21.09 -10.42 -20.49
N PHE A 216 21.59 -9.53 -19.62
CA PHE A 216 22.70 -9.80 -18.70
C PHE A 216 22.25 -10.28 -17.31
N ILE A 217 20.95 -10.30 -17.05
CA ILE A 217 20.34 -10.90 -15.86
C ILE A 217 19.73 -12.23 -16.28
N ARG A 218 19.96 -13.28 -15.48
CA ARG A 218 19.44 -14.64 -15.73
C ARG A 218 18.66 -15.23 -14.55
N SER A 219 18.54 -14.48 -13.46
CA SER A 219 17.82 -14.94 -12.28
C SER A 219 16.41 -14.41 -12.38
N ASP A 220 15.41 -15.28 -12.34
CA ASP A 220 14.02 -14.88 -12.38
C ASP A 220 13.50 -14.57 -10.97
N MET A 221 12.37 -13.87 -10.88
CA MET A 221 11.63 -13.75 -9.63
C MET A 221 10.77 -15.01 -9.46
N PRO A 222 10.62 -15.57 -8.25
CA PRO A 222 9.74 -16.72 -8.07
C PRO A 222 8.28 -16.33 -8.31
N ASP A 223 7.62 -16.96 -9.28
CA ASP A 223 6.23 -16.65 -9.69
C ASP A 223 5.24 -16.61 -8.51
N ASP A 224 5.41 -17.54 -7.56
CA ASP A 224 4.60 -17.65 -6.34
C ASP A 224 4.58 -16.37 -5.49
N VAL A 225 5.53 -15.45 -5.68
CA VAL A 225 5.57 -14.19 -4.94
C VAL A 225 4.35 -13.32 -5.20
N PHE A 226 3.78 -13.38 -6.40
CA PHE A 226 2.61 -12.62 -6.81
C PHE A 226 1.30 -13.34 -6.46
N GLU A 227 1.39 -14.57 -5.93
CA GLU A 227 0.23 -15.40 -5.58
C GLU A 227 -0.13 -15.34 -4.09
N ALA A 228 0.34 -14.31 -3.36
CA ALA A 228 0.11 -14.23 -1.92
C ALA A 228 -1.38 -14.19 -1.55
N SER A 229 -2.22 -13.59 -2.39
CA SER A 229 -3.68 -13.57 -2.23
C SER A 229 -4.29 -14.97 -2.12
N LYS A 230 -3.83 -15.93 -2.95
CA LYS A 230 -4.31 -17.32 -2.96
C LYS A 230 -4.04 -18.04 -1.63
N LYS A 231 -3.01 -17.63 -0.89
CA LYS A 231 -2.70 -18.15 0.44
C LYS A 231 -3.40 -17.39 1.57
N ILE A 232 -3.40 -16.07 1.51
CA ILE A 232 -3.97 -15.23 2.57
C ILE A 232 -5.50 -15.34 2.60
N GLU A 233 -6.17 -15.37 1.46
CA GLU A 233 -7.63 -15.38 1.36
C GLU A 233 -8.32 -16.54 2.11
N PRO A 234 -7.95 -17.83 1.89
CA PRO A 234 -8.60 -18.92 2.60
C PRO A 234 -8.37 -18.86 4.12
N ILE A 235 -7.19 -18.43 4.56
CA ILE A 235 -6.86 -18.30 5.99
C ILE A 235 -7.71 -17.19 6.64
N MET A 236 -7.80 -16.03 6.00
CA MET A 236 -8.63 -14.92 6.46
C MET A 236 -10.12 -15.28 6.50
N LYS A 237 -10.63 -15.99 5.48
CA LYS A 237 -12.02 -16.48 5.46
C LYS A 237 -12.29 -17.50 6.56
N ALA A 238 -11.35 -18.39 6.85
CA ALA A 238 -11.47 -19.35 7.94
C ALA A 238 -11.53 -18.63 9.30
N ALA A 239 -10.63 -17.67 9.53
CA ALA A 239 -10.62 -16.85 10.74
C ALA A 239 -11.93 -16.06 10.91
N GLN A 240 -12.43 -15.45 9.84
CA GLN A 240 -13.71 -14.72 9.86
C GLN A 240 -14.88 -15.61 10.28
N LYS A 241 -14.95 -16.83 9.72
CA LYS A 241 -15.97 -17.81 10.11
C LYS A 241 -15.85 -18.20 11.58
N GLN A 242 -14.64 -18.44 12.06
CA GLN A 242 -14.41 -18.79 13.46
C GLN A 242 -14.84 -17.67 14.40
N THR A 243 -14.48 -16.41 14.11
CA THR A 243 -14.94 -15.25 14.88
C THR A 243 -16.46 -15.13 14.90
N GLN A 244 -17.15 -15.39 13.78
CA GLN A 244 -18.61 -15.39 13.75
C GLN A 244 -19.22 -16.50 14.61
N VAL A 245 -18.65 -17.71 14.57
CA VAL A 245 -19.10 -18.82 15.41
C VAL A 245 -18.92 -18.48 16.89
N GLU A 246 -17.75 -17.99 17.30
CA GLU A 246 -17.46 -17.60 18.68
C GLU A 246 -18.40 -16.47 19.16
N GLN A 247 -18.69 -15.48 18.32
CA GLN A 247 -19.65 -14.42 18.65
C GLN A 247 -21.07 -14.96 18.83
N VAL A 248 -21.53 -15.86 17.95
CA VAL A 248 -22.85 -16.47 18.05
C VAL A 248 -22.95 -17.36 19.30
N GLU A 249 -21.91 -18.13 19.61
CA GLU A 249 -21.86 -18.95 20.82
C GLU A 249 -21.85 -18.11 22.10
N ALA A 250 -21.08 -17.01 22.12
CA ALA A 250 -21.07 -16.07 23.24
C ALA A 250 -22.45 -15.42 23.45
N LEU A 251 -23.12 -15.01 22.36
CA LEU A 251 -24.48 -14.47 22.42
C LEU A 251 -25.49 -15.50 22.92
N LYS A 252 -25.40 -16.75 22.47
CA LYS A 252 -26.26 -17.85 22.97
C LYS A 252 -26.05 -18.11 24.46
N LYS A 253 -24.79 -18.15 24.91
CA LYS A 253 -24.46 -18.30 26.35
C LYS A 253 -25.06 -17.16 27.16
N GLN A 254 -24.86 -15.92 26.69
CA GLN A 254 -25.40 -14.74 27.34
C GLN A 254 -26.93 -14.77 27.41
N GLN A 255 -27.61 -15.16 26.32
CA GLN A 255 -29.06 -15.29 26.29
C GLN A 255 -29.58 -16.36 27.26
N GLU A 256 -28.88 -17.48 27.42
CA GLU A 256 -29.28 -18.53 28.38
C GLU A 256 -29.08 -18.05 29.83
N THR A 257 -27.99 -17.34 30.13
CA THR A 257 -27.80 -16.70 31.44
C THR A 257 -28.90 -15.67 31.72
N ASP A 258 -29.17 -14.79 30.76
CA ASP A 258 -30.21 -13.77 30.87
C ASP A 258 -31.61 -14.38 31.06
N LYS A 259 -31.89 -15.50 30.37
CA LYS A 259 -33.14 -16.27 30.55
C LYS A 259 -33.27 -16.82 31.97
N GLN A 260 -32.19 -17.38 32.53
CA GLN A 260 -32.18 -17.90 33.89
C GLN A 260 -32.40 -16.79 34.93
N GLU A 261 -31.74 -15.64 34.76
CA GLU A 261 -31.91 -14.48 35.63
C GLU A 261 -33.33 -13.90 35.56
N ALA A 262 -33.88 -13.73 34.35
CA ALA A 262 -35.26 -13.28 34.17
C ALA A 262 -36.27 -14.24 34.80
N THR A 263 -36.05 -15.56 34.64
CA THR A 263 -36.87 -16.61 35.26
C THR A 263 -36.78 -16.52 36.78
N LYS A 264 -35.58 -16.36 37.32
CA LYS A 264 -35.33 -16.20 38.76
C LYS A 264 -36.04 -14.96 39.31
N THR A 265 -36.01 -13.82 38.61
CA THR A 265 -36.75 -12.61 39.01
C THR A 265 -38.25 -12.90 39.19
N VAL A 266 -38.88 -13.62 38.24
CA VAL A 266 -40.31 -13.96 38.33
C VAL A 266 -40.57 -14.94 39.48
N THR A 267 -39.74 -15.98 39.62
CA THR A 267 -39.88 -16.95 40.70
C THR A 267 -39.72 -16.30 42.07
N ASP A 268 -38.71 -15.44 42.25
CA ASP A 268 -38.47 -14.73 43.53
C ASP A 268 -39.61 -13.75 43.85
N PHE A 269 -40.18 -13.09 42.84
CA PHE A 269 -41.37 -12.25 42.99
C PHE A 269 -42.58 -13.08 43.45
N MET A 270 -42.85 -14.22 42.81
CA MET A 270 -43.98 -15.09 43.17
C MET A 270 -43.75 -15.78 44.52
N GLN A 271 -42.51 -16.10 44.88
CA GLN A 271 -42.19 -16.60 46.21
C GLN A 271 -42.44 -15.56 47.29
N ALA A 272 -42.10 -14.29 47.04
CA ALA A 272 -42.41 -13.18 47.95
C ALA A 272 -43.93 -12.97 48.09
N ARG A 273 -44.69 -13.18 47.00
CA ARG A 273 -46.15 -13.19 47.02
C ARG A 273 -46.72 -14.32 47.88
N ILE A 274 -46.21 -15.55 47.74
CA ILE A 274 -46.61 -16.70 48.56
C ILE A 274 -46.35 -16.46 50.05
N GLN A 275 -45.34 -15.67 50.37
CA GLN A 275 -44.97 -15.31 51.75
C GLN A 275 -45.65 -14.03 52.28
N ASP A 276 -46.57 -13.43 51.52
CA ASP A 276 -47.17 -12.12 51.81
C ASP A 276 -46.14 -11.01 52.08
N ASN A 277 -44.96 -11.09 51.46
CA ASN A 277 -43.87 -10.13 51.60
C ASN A 277 -43.89 -9.09 50.47
N PHE A 278 -44.85 -8.17 50.55
CA PHE A 278 -45.04 -7.13 49.53
C PHE A 278 -43.84 -6.18 49.38
N VAL A 279 -43.04 -5.98 50.44
CA VAL A 279 -41.80 -5.18 50.36
C VAL A 279 -40.77 -5.87 49.48
N ALA A 280 -40.63 -7.20 49.58
CA ALA A 280 -39.74 -7.96 48.70
C ALA A 280 -40.26 -8.00 47.26
N MET A 281 -41.57 -8.13 47.04
CA MET A 281 -42.16 -8.09 45.70
C MET A 281 -41.78 -6.82 44.93
N ARG A 282 -41.86 -5.64 45.56
CA ARG A 282 -41.56 -4.34 44.92
C ARG A 282 -40.12 -4.25 44.40
N ARG A 283 -39.17 -5.02 44.93
CA ARG A 283 -37.77 -5.03 44.49
C ARG A 283 -37.59 -5.62 43.09
N TYR A 284 -38.54 -6.43 42.64
CA TYR A 284 -38.50 -7.10 41.34
C TYR A 284 -39.34 -6.39 40.27
N LEU A 285 -39.95 -5.24 40.59
CA LEU A 285 -40.77 -4.46 39.66
C LEU A 285 -39.97 -3.31 39.04
N THR A 286 -40.27 -2.95 37.79
CA THR A 286 -39.79 -1.70 37.23
C THR A 286 -40.40 -0.50 37.96
N ALA A 287 -39.79 0.67 37.85
CA ALA A 287 -40.37 1.90 38.39
C ALA A 287 -41.76 2.22 37.79
N ASN A 288 -42.07 1.72 36.60
CA ASN A 288 -43.38 1.88 35.98
C ASN A 288 -44.42 0.97 36.63
N GLU A 289 -44.17 -0.35 36.67
CA GLU A 289 -45.09 -1.32 37.27
C GLU A 289 -45.27 -1.06 38.78
N ASN A 290 -44.21 -0.64 39.48
CA ASN A 290 -44.26 -0.33 40.90
C ASN A 290 -45.18 0.86 41.27
N LYS A 291 -45.50 1.75 40.32
CA LYS A 291 -46.47 2.86 40.54
C LYS A 291 -47.90 2.35 40.66
N TYR A 292 -48.22 1.25 39.99
CA TYR A 292 -49.55 0.64 39.98
C TYR A 292 -49.68 -0.49 41.00
N PHE A 293 -48.57 -0.87 41.65
CA PHE A 293 -48.55 -1.91 42.66
C PHE A 293 -49.13 -1.41 44.00
N ASP A 294 -50.28 -1.97 44.38
CA ASP A 294 -50.93 -1.73 45.68
C ASP A 294 -51.01 -3.05 46.48
N PRO A 295 -50.25 -3.18 47.59
CA PRO A 295 -50.31 -4.34 48.49
C PRO A 295 -51.70 -4.68 49.00
N GLU A 296 -52.54 -3.67 49.28
CA GLU A 296 -53.89 -3.87 49.80
C GLU A 296 -54.82 -4.42 48.71
N ALA A 297 -54.66 -3.95 47.47
CA ALA A 297 -55.38 -4.49 46.32
C ALA A 297 -54.97 -5.94 46.05
N GLU A 298 -53.68 -6.26 46.18
CA GLU A 298 -53.18 -7.64 46.03
C GLU A 298 -53.79 -8.59 47.05
N LYS A 299 -53.80 -8.18 48.33
CA LYS A 299 -54.38 -8.97 49.41
C LYS A 299 -55.89 -9.13 49.24
N LYS A 300 -56.60 -8.09 48.80
CA LYS A 300 -58.03 -8.18 48.49
C LYS A 300 -58.32 -9.10 47.31
N ALA A 301 -57.46 -9.12 46.30
CA ALA A 301 -57.62 -9.98 45.12
C ALA A 301 -57.44 -11.47 45.45
N GLN A 302 -56.66 -11.81 46.48
CA GLN A 302 -56.57 -13.18 47.00
C GLN A 302 -57.91 -13.67 47.60
N GLY A 303 -58.73 -12.76 48.14
CA GLY A 303 -60.08 -13.06 48.63
C GLY A 303 -60.08 -14.18 49.66
N ASN A 304 -60.80 -15.26 49.37
CA ASN A 304 -60.90 -16.47 50.21
C ASN A 304 -59.89 -17.56 49.84
N SER A 305 -58.83 -17.20 49.12
CA SER A 305 -57.78 -18.12 48.68
C SER A 305 -56.40 -17.63 49.06
N TYR A 306 -55.43 -18.54 49.15
CA TYR A 306 -54.04 -18.21 49.44
C TYR A 306 -53.10 -18.95 48.48
N PRO A 307 -52.07 -18.27 47.94
CA PRO A 307 -51.10 -18.88 47.05
C PRO A 307 -50.17 -19.83 47.81
N VAL A 308 -49.81 -20.96 47.18
CA VAL A 308 -48.98 -22.02 47.80
C VAL A 308 -47.78 -22.41 46.97
N ASP A 309 -47.86 -22.30 45.64
CA ASP A 309 -46.77 -22.69 44.74
C ASP A 309 -46.84 -21.89 43.44
N PHE A 310 -45.70 -21.77 42.76
CA PHE A 310 -45.62 -21.15 41.45
C PHE A 310 -44.63 -21.91 40.56
N LYS A 311 -45.09 -22.26 39.36
CA LYS A 311 -44.28 -22.97 38.36
C LYS A 311 -44.23 -22.20 37.05
N VAL A 312 -43.03 -21.87 36.59
CA VAL A 312 -42.83 -21.33 35.24
C VAL A 312 -43.14 -22.41 34.20
N THR A 313 -44.00 -22.08 33.23
CA THR A 313 -44.47 -23.00 32.18
C THR A 313 -43.88 -22.68 30.82
N ASN A 314 -43.59 -21.40 30.55
CA ASN A 314 -43.02 -20.96 29.28
C ASN A 314 -42.12 -19.73 29.46
N VAL A 315 -41.04 -19.65 28.67
CA VAL A 315 -40.14 -18.49 28.63
C VAL A 315 -39.80 -18.20 27.17
N ALA A 316 -40.25 -17.06 26.67
CA ALA A 316 -40.03 -16.61 25.30
C ALA A 316 -39.21 -15.31 25.30
N TYR A 317 -38.24 -15.20 24.39
CA TYR A 317 -37.44 -13.99 24.20
C TYR A 317 -37.97 -13.18 23.01
N ASP A 318 -38.24 -11.90 23.22
CA ASP A 318 -38.55 -10.94 22.16
C ASP A 318 -37.29 -10.14 21.80
N VAL A 319 -36.78 -10.43 20.60
CA VAL A 319 -35.57 -9.81 20.03
C VAL A 319 -35.74 -8.31 19.81
N LYS A 320 -36.95 -7.83 19.48
CA LYS A 320 -37.18 -6.41 19.16
C LYS A 320 -37.21 -5.54 20.41
N GLY A 321 -37.69 -6.09 21.52
CA GLY A 321 -37.77 -5.39 22.80
C GLY A 321 -36.59 -5.63 23.72
N ASN A 322 -35.74 -6.63 23.44
CA ASN A 322 -34.79 -7.19 24.40
C ASN A 322 -35.48 -7.55 25.74
N THR A 323 -36.62 -8.25 25.64
CA THR A 323 -37.47 -8.59 26.79
C THR A 323 -37.80 -10.07 26.83
N PHE A 324 -38.01 -10.61 28.02
CA PHE A 324 -38.58 -11.94 28.19
C PHE A 324 -40.07 -11.86 28.50
N THR A 325 -40.85 -12.74 27.88
CA THR A 325 -42.20 -13.08 28.33
C THR A 325 -42.14 -14.42 29.04
N ILE A 326 -42.55 -14.44 30.30
CA ILE A 326 -42.53 -15.62 31.16
C ILE A 326 -43.97 -15.91 31.55
N ASP A 327 -44.47 -17.08 31.16
CA ASP A 327 -45.77 -17.57 31.63
C ASP A 327 -45.54 -18.56 32.79
N GLY A 328 -46.45 -18.57 33.76
CA GLY A 328 -46.40 -19.51 34.87
C GLY A 328 -47.74 -19.74 35.53
N ASP A 329 -47.84 -20.87 36.20
CA ASP A 329 -49.04 -21.34 36.89
C ASP A 329 -48.82 -21.15 38.40
N GLU A 330 -49.64 -20.30 39.01
CA GLU A 330 -49.76 -20.14 40.46
C GLU A 330 -50.82 -21.12 40.98
N THR A 331 -50.45 -21.96 41.94
CA THR A 331 -51.42 -22.78 42.66
C THR A 331 -51.89 -22.01 43.89
N VAL A 332 -53.20 -21.83 44.02
CA VAL A 332 -53.86 -21.26 45.20
C VAL A 332 -54.73 -22.30 45.87
N LYS A 333 -55.00 -22.17 47.16
CA LYS A 333 -55.98 -22.99 47.88
C LYS A 333 -57.07 -22.12 48.45
N ASP A 334 -58.32 -22.57 48.38
CA ASP A 334 -59.42 -21.94 49.11
C ASP A 334 -59.34 -22.27 50.63
N TYR A 335 -60.20 -21.67 51.45
CA TYR A 335 -60.29 -21.98 52.89
C TYR A 335 -60.70 -23.43 53.21
N GLN A 336 -61.17 -24.20 52.22
CA GLN A 336 -61.46 -25.63 52.35
C GLN A 336 -60.26 -26.49 51.94
N GLY A 337 -59.18 -25.87 51.45
CA GLY A 337 -57.94 -26.53 51.01
C GLY A 337 -57.98 -27.03 49.57
N HIS A 338 -59.04 -26.76 48.80
CA HIS A 338 -59.12 -27.17 47.40
C HIS A 338 -58.18 -26.36 46.53
N PRO A 339 -57.31 -27.00 45.72
CA PRO A 339 -56.39 -26.30 44.86
C PRO A 339 -57.10 -25.72 43.64
N GLN A 340 -56.73 -24.51 43.26
CA GLN A 340 -57.06 -23.87 42.00
C GLN A 340 -55.78 -23.36 41.34
N THR A 341 -55.76 -23.29 40.02
CA THR A 341 -54.60 -22.80 39.26
C THR A 341 -54.94 -21.48 38.59
N ILE A 342 -54.09 -20.48 38.82
CA ILE A 342 -54.16 -19.16 38.21
C ILE A 342 -52.98 -19.02 37.28
N ARG A 343 -53.23 -18.63 36.02
CA ARG A 343 -52.17 -18.44 35.04
C ARG A 343 -51.75 -16.98 34.96
N TRP A 344 -50.44 -16.77 35.01
CA TRP A 344 -49.81 -15.46 34.93
C TRP A 344 -48.91 -15.37 33.71
N ARG A 345 -48.88 -14.18 33.11
CA ARG A 345 -47.85 -13.77 32.16
C ARG A 345 -47.11 -12.57 32.72
N PHE A 346 -45.79 -12.63 32.65
CA PHE A 346 -44.88 -11.57 33.06
C PHE A 346 -44.09 -11.09 31.84
N LYS A 347 -43.97 -9.78 31.69
CA LYS A 347 -43.00 -9.16 30.81
C LYS A 347 -41.83 -8.68 31.66
N VAL A 348 -40.64 -9.19 31.39
CA VAL A 348 -39.41 -8.88 32.12
C VAL A 348 -38.45 -8.14 31.21
N VAL A 349 -37.92 -7.02 31.70
CA VAL A 349 -37.01 -6.13 30.99
C VAL A 349 -35.70 -6.02 31.74
N LYS A 350 -34.60 -5.84 31.01
CA LYS A 350 -33.30 -5.55 31.63
C LYS A 350 -33.18 -4.05 31.87
N SER A 351 -33.05 -3.66 33.15
CA SER A 351 -32.76 -2.28 33.54
C SER A 351 -31.34 -2.23 34.08
N GLN A 352 -30.45 -1.57 33.34
CA GLN A 352 -29.00 -1.56 33.61
C GLN A 352 -28.43 -2.99 33.63
N THR A 353 -28.28 -3.58 34.82
CA THR A 353 -27.71 -4.91 35.04
C THR A 353 -28.69 -5.90 35.67
N VAL A 354 -29.93 -5.50 35.96
CA VAL A 354 -30.90 -6.33 36.68
C VAL A 354 -32.16 -6.54 35.85
N TRP A 355 -32.69 -7.75 35.87
CA TRP A 355 -33.97 -8.11 35.26
C TRP A 355 -35.13 -7.77 36.20
N LEU A 356 -36.09 -7.01 35.69
CA LEU A 356 -37.25 -6.51 36.44
C LEU A 356 -38.55 -6.75 35.67
N ILE A 357 -39.64 -7.00 36.40
CA ILE A 357 -40.99 -7.17 35.88
C ILE A 357 -41.56 -5.80 35.50
N ASP A 358 -41.82 -5.61 34.22
CA ASP A 358 -42.37 -4.39 33.65
C ASP A 358 -43.90 -4.45 33.46
N LYS A 359 -44.44 -5.66 33.39
CA LYS A 359 -45.88 -5.91 33.31
C LYS A 359 -46.19 -7.31 33.82
N ARG A 360 -47.35 -7.47 34.44
CA ARG A 360 -47.95 -8.76 34.76
C ARG A 360 -49.42 -8.78 34.40
N GLU A 361 -49.91 -9.91 33.91
CA GLU A 361 -51.30 -10.07 33.52
C GLU A 361 -51.79 -11.49 33.79
N LEU A 362 -53.08 -11.60 34.12
CA LEU A 362 -53.76 -12.89 34.25
C LEU A 362 -54.12 -13.42 32.86
N ILE A 363 -53.80 -14.68 32.60
CA ILE A 363 -54.20 -15.37 31.38
C ILE A 363 -55.53 -16.08 31.68
N LYS A 364 -56.59 -15.70 30.96
CA LYS A 364 -57.92 -16.31 31.07
C LYS A 364 -58.01 -17.64 30.34
#